data_AF-A0A8T5TE30-F1
#
_entry.id   AF-A0A8T5TE30-F1
#
_cell.length_a   1.000
_cell.length_b   1.000
_cell.length_c   1.000
_cell.angle_alpha   90.00
_cell.angle_beta   90.00
_cell.angle_gamma   90.00
#
_symmetry.space_group_name_H-M   'P 1'
#
loop_
_entity.id
_entity.type
_entity.pdbx_description
1 polymer ?
#
loop_
_entity_poly.entity_id
_entity_poly.type
_entity_poly.pdbx_seq_one_letter_code
_entity_poly.pdbx_strand_id
1 'polypeptide(L)'
;MRKSTSLLNFTDTHRLINSGLGYAGHFDEDHVPHIRIDYIICSPNLLPTTSEVFCSLSPDHCSVRVKWTIKRKLLGQRKKK
;
A
#
# COMPACT_ATOMS: atom_id res chain seq x y z
N MET A 1 31.22 4.75 -1.89
CA MET A 1 29.79 4.38 -2.02
C MET A 1 29.03 4.86 -0.79
N ARG A 2 28.07 5.79 -0.93
CA ARG A 2 27.22 6.20 0.20
C ARG A 2 26.15 5.13 0.41
N LYS A 3 26.19 4.41 1.54
CA LYS A 3 25.09 3.53 1.96
C LYS A 3 23.91 4.43 2.32
N SER A 4 22.93 4.55 1.42
CA SER A 4 21.63 5.14 1.74
C SER A 4 20.85 4.13 2.59
N THR A 5 20.99 4.20 3.91
CA THR A 5 20.05 3.53 4.82
C THR A 5 18.84 4.44 4.95
N SER A 6 17.87 4.30 4.05
CA SER A 6 16.54 4.81 4.34
C SER A 6 16.05 4.11 5.61
N LEU A 7 16.07 4.83 6.74
CA LEU A 7 15.62 4.38 8.07
C LEU A 7 14.08 4.34 8.17
N LEU A 8 13.39 4.29 7.03
CA LEU A 8 11.96 4.45 6.94
C LEU A 8 11.35 3.09 6.65
N ASN A 9 10.81 2.46 7.70
CA ASN A 9 10.12 1.17 7.63
C ASN A 9 8.74 1.28 6.94
N PHE A 10 8.71 1.82 5.73
CA PHE A 10 7.50 1.79 4.90
C PHE A 10 7.31 0.40 4.33
N THR A 11 6.07 -0.07 4.37
CA THR A 11 5.70 -1.37 3.81
C THR A 11 4.77 -1.16 2.63
N ASP A 12 4.92 -1.99 1.61
CA ASP A 12 3.94 -2.10 0.53
C ASP A 12 2.60 -2.57 1.11
N THR A 13 1.60 -1.69 1.07
CA THR A 13 0.30 -1.95 1.69
C THR A 13 -0.40 -3.15 1.06
N HIS A 14 -0.39 -3.26 -0.27
CA HIS A 14 -1.13 -4.33 -0.96
C HIS A 14 -0.52 -5.69 -0.64
N ARG A 15 0.82 -5.81 -0.69
CA ARG A 15 1.54 -7.05 -0.34
C ARG A 15 1.40 -7.43 1.13
N LEU A 16 1.18 -6.46 2.01
CA LEU A 16 1.02 -6.72 3.44
C LEU A 16 -0.29 -7.45 3.76
N ILE A 17 -1.37 -7.18 3.02
CA ILE A 17 -2.71 -7.68 3.37
C ILE A 17 -3.35 -8.58 2.31
N ASN A 18 -2.83 -8.60 1.08
CA ASN A 18 -3.32 -9.44 0.00
C ASN A 18 -2.21 -10.41 -0.46
N SER A 19 -2.62 -11.63 -0.84
CA SER A 19 -1.79 -12.59 -1.57
C SER A 19 -1.79 -12.37 -3.09
N GLY A 20 -2.74 -11.56 -3.58
CA GLY A 20 -2.90 -11.26 -5.00
C GLY A 20 -1.78 -10.38 -5.57
N LEU A 21 -1.65 -10.40 -6.89
CA LEU A 21 -0.58 -9.71 -7.62
C LEU A 21 -0.77 -8.19 -7.68
N GLY A 22 -2.03 -7.71 -7.58
CA GLY A 22 -2.37 -6.29 -7.56
C GLY A 22 -2.07 -5.55 -8.86
N TYR A 23 -2.22 -6.23 -10.01
CA TYR A 23 -1.96 -5.64 -11.32
C TYR A 23 -2.89 -4.46 -11.59
N ALA A 24 -2.32 -3.38 -12.08
CA ALA A 24 -3.02 -2.11 -12.26
C ALA A 24 -2.64 -1.40 -13.58
N GLY A 25 -1.70 -1.94 -14.37
CA GLY A 25 -1.33 -1.35 -15.65
C GLY A 25 -0.88 -2.39 -16.65
N HIS A 26 -0.51 -1.92 -17.85
CA HIS A 26 -0.16 -2.76 -19.00
C HIS A 26 -1.28 -3.73 -19.36
N PHE A 27 -2.28 -3.20 -20.06
CA PHE A 27 -3.50 -3.89 -20.44
C PHE A 27 -3.33 -4.69 -21.73
N ASP A 28 -3.99 -5.84 -21.81
CA ASP A 28 -4.14 -6.60 -23.06
C ASP A 28 -5.37 -6.13 -23.88
N GLU A 29 -5.67 -6.84 -24.96
CA GLU A 29 -6.81 -6.56 -25.86
C GLU A 29 -8.16 -6.65 -25.12
N ASP A 30 -8.26 -7.50 -24.09
CA ASP A 30 -9.44 -7.66 -23.22
C ASP A 30 -9.48 -6.64 -22.07
N HIS A 31 -8.56 -5.68 -22.05
CA HIS A 31 -8.42 -4.67 -21.01
C HIS A 31 -8.22 -5.28 -19.61
N VAL A 32 -7.43 -6.34 -19.52
CA VAL A 32 -6.97 -6.94 -18.26
C VAL A 32 -5.55 -6.46 -17.94
N PRO A 33 -5.28 -5.94 -16.72
CA PRO A 33 -3.94 -5.46 -16.36
C PRO A 33 -2.99 -6.63 -16.04
N HIS A 34 -1.74 -6.54 -16.49
CA HIS A 34 -0.72 -7.59 -16.31
C HIS A 34 0.47 -7.19 -15.44
N ILE A 35 0.62 -5.90 -15.15
CA ILE A 35 1.76 -5.40 -14.38
C ILE A 35 1.27 -4.56 -13.21
N ARG A 36 1.93 -4.72 -12.06
CA ARG A 36 1.74 -3.84 -10.91
C ARG A 36 2.79 -2.74 -10.91
N ILE A 37 2.35 -1.53 -11.25
CA ILE A 37 3.19 -0.33 -11.29
C ILE A 37 2.72 0.76 -10.32
N ASP A 38 1.52 0.61 -9.76
CA ASP A 38 0.95 1.51 -8.76
C ASP A 38 1.11 0.95 -7.34
N TYR A 39 1.76 1.73 -6.47
CA TYR A 39 2.11 1.33 -5.11
C TYR A 39 1.62 2.35 -4.08
N ILE A 40 0.94 1.86 -3.05
CA ILE A 40 0.62 2.62 -1.84
C ILE A 40 1.44 2.03 -0.70
N ILE A 41 2.35 2.84 -0.15
CA ILE A 41 3.22 2.43 0.96
C ILE A 41 2.71 2.99 2.28
N CYS A 42 2.67 2.16 3.33
CA CYS A 42 2.20 2.56 4.65
C CYS A 42 3.35 2.62 5.67
N SER A 43 3.33 3.61 6.54
CA SER A 43 4.27 3.70 7.67
C SER A 43 3.91 2.66 8.76
N PRO A 44 4.84 2.33 9.69
CA PRO A 44 4.57 1.35 10.75
C PRO A 44 3.40 1.71 11.68
N ASN A 45 3.08 3.01 11.78
CA ASN A 45 2.00 3.52 12.61
C ASN A 45 0.61 3.39 11.96
N LEU A 46 0.55 2.96 10.70
CA LEU A 46 -0.69 2.63 10.03
C LEU A 46 -0.92 1.12 10.08
N LEU A 47 -2.18 0.72 10.21
CA LEU A 47 -2.63 -0.65 10.04
C LEU A 47 -3.59 -0.68 8.85
N PRO A 48 -3.13 -1.10 7.66
CA PRO A 48 -4.01 -1.25 6.52
C PRO A 48 -5.04 -2.34 6.78
N THR A 49 -6.28 -2.08 6.36
CA THR A 49 -7.43 -2.96 6.58
C THR A 49 -7.94 -3.55 5.28
N THR A 50 -7.90 -2.80 4.17
CA THR A 50 -8.25 -3.31 2.84
C THR A 50 -7.34 -2.71 1.77
N SER A 51 -7.14 -3.45 0.68
CA SER A 51 -6.51 -2.95 -0.55
C SER A 51 -7.17 -3.62 -1.75
N GLU A 52 -7.67 -2.81 -2.68
CA GLU A 52 -8.45 -3.26 -3.82
C GLU A 52 -7.93 -2.56 -5.09
N VAL A 53 -7.99 -3.27 -6.21
CA VAL A 53 -7.74 -2.69 -7.53
C VAL A 53 -9.08 -2.51 -8.23
N PHE A 54 -9.35 -1.30 -8.71
CA PHE A 54 -10.56 -0.96 -9.45
C PHE A 54 -10.17 -0.56 -10.88
N CYS A 55 -10.57 -1.37 -11.85
CA CYS A 55 -10.33 -1.11 -13.26
C CYS A 55 -11.59 -0.56 -13.94
N SER A 56 -11.40 0.40 -14.84
CA SER A 56 -12.44 0.90 -15.75
C SER A 56 -11.87 1.01 -17.16
N LEU A 57 -12.74 1.20 -18.15
CA LEU A 57 -12.34 1.20 -19.57
C LEU A 57 -11.69 2.51 -20.04
N SER A 58 -11.72 3.58 -19.24
CA SER A 58 -11.25 4.91 -19.67
C SER A 58 -9.80 5.26 -19.32
N PRO A 59 -9.23 4.87 -18.16
CA PRO A 59 -7.84 5.15 -17.85
C PRO A 59 -6.90 4.04 -18.35
N ASP A 60 -5.66 4.42 -18.64
CA ASP A 60 -4.54 3.52 -18.96
C ASP A 60 -3.94 2.84 -17.72
N HIS A 61 -4.54 3.05 -16.54
CA HIS A 61 -4.22 2.45 -15.24
C HIS A 61 -5.49 2.18 -14.41
N CYS A 62 -5.53 1.04 -13.71
CA CYS A 62 -6.51 0.78 -12.66
C CYS A 62 -6.18 1.57 -11.39
N SER A 63 -7.22 2.00 -10.68
CA SER A 63 -7.05 2.68 -9.39
C SER A 63 -6.77 1.69 -8.27
N VAL A 64 -5.68 1.88 -7.52
CA VAL A 64 -5.44 1.15 -6.27
C VAL A 64 -6.07 1.92 -5.10
N ARG A 65 -6.99 1.29 -4.38
CA ARG A 65 -7.69 1.88 -3.22
C ARG A 65 -7.28 1.15 -1.96
N VAL A 66 -6.99 1.90 -0.90
CA VAL A 66 -6.56 1.34 0.39
C VAL A 66 -7.33 2.01 1.52
N LYS A 67 -7.72 1.22 2.52
CA LYS A 67 -8.20 1.72 3.81
C LYS A 67 -7.20 1.37 4.89
N TRP A 68 -7.00 2.26 5.86
CA TRP A 68 -6.15 2.01 7.02
C TRP A 68 -6.72 2.63 8.28
N THR A 69 -6.25 2.14 9.41
CA THR A 69 -6.45 2.74 10.72
C THR A 69 -5.11 3.19 11.29
N ILE A 70 -5.15 4.15 12.21
CA ILE A 70 -3.94 4.62 12.92
C ILE A 70 -3.75 3.73 14.14
N LYS A 71 -2.57 3.10 14.26
CA LYS A 71 -2.14 2.48 15.50
C LYS A 71 -1.91 3.59 16.52
N ARG A 72 -2.93 3.90 17.33
CA ARG A 72 -2.73 4.78 18.48
C ARG A 72 -1.72 4.09 19.38
N LYS A 73 -0.52 4.67 19.53
CA LYS A 73 0.34 4.33 20.66
C LYS A 73 -0.50 4.64 21.90
N LEU A 74 -0.92 3.61 22.64
CA LEU A 74 -1.34 3.81 24.02
C LEU A 74 -0.16 4.52 24.69
N LEU A 75 -0.35 5.80 24.99
CA LEU A 75 0.65 6.60 25.69
C LEU A 75 0.73 5.99 27.09
N GLY A 76 1.63 5.02 27.25
CA GLY A 76 1.93 4.39 28.51
C GLY A 76 2.32 5.46 29.51
N GLN A 77 1.49 5.57 30.53
CA GLN A 77 1.67 6.31 31.77
C GLN A 77 3.15 6.57 32.12
N ARG A 78 3.55 7.84 32.07
CA ARG A 78 4.58 8.36 32.97
C ARG A 78 3.97 9.47 33.81
N LYS A 79 3.09 9.10 34.74
CA LYS A 79 2.98 9.85 35.99
C LYS A 79 4.27 9.55 36.75
N LYS A 80 5.29 10.38 36.56
CA LYS A 80 6.36 10.48 37.55
C LYS A 80 5.73 11.17 38.77
N LYS A 81 5.58 10.40 39.85
CA LYS A 81 5.49 10.96 41.20
C LYS A 81 6.81 11.65 41.54
#